data_AF-A0A9E6R9K2-F1
#
_entry.id   AF-A0A9E6R9K2-F1
#
_cell.length_a   1.000
_cell.length_b   1.000
_cell.length_c   1.000
_cell.angle_alpha   90.00
_cell.angle_beta   90.00
_cell.angle_gamma   90.00
#
_symmetry.space_group_name_H-M   'P 1'
#
loop_
_entity.id
_entity.type
_entity.pdbx_description
1 polymer ?
#
loop_
_entity_poly.entity_id
_entity_poly.type
_entity_poly.pdbx_seq_one_letter_code
_entity_poly.pdbx_strand_id
1 'polypeptide(L)' 'MIFNLTPPRKPDGAWSEKIVRAFTGSGGEGGVPFDGLILDGATGDFYGSTRDGGNATGSGTVFRLRP' A
#
# COMPACT_ATOMS: atom_id res chain seq x y z
N MET A 1 1.76 0.88 -5.47
CA MET A 1 0.31 1.11 -5.23
C MET A 1 -0.18 0.08 -4.23
N ILE A 2 -1.30 0.35 -3.54
CA ILE A 2 -2.02 -0.60 -2.70
C ILE A 2 -3.34 -0.91 -3.40
N PHE A 3 -3.67 -2.19 -3.49
CA PHE A 3 -4.86 -2.69 -4.16
C PHE A 3 -5.75 -3.46 -3.18
N ASN A 4 -7.05 -3.41 -3.43
CA ASN A 4 -8.03 -4.32 -2.85
C ASN A 4 -8.50 -5.28 -3.94
N LEU A 5 -8.42 -6.58 -3.66
CA LEU A 5 -8.74 -7.65 -4.60
C LEU A 5 -10.01 -8.37 -4.15
N THR A 6 -10.98 -8.47 -5.05
CA THR A 6 -12.20 -9.25 -4.83
C THR A 6 -12.09 -10.58 -5.59
N PRO A 7 -12.21 -11.73 -4.91
CA PRO A 7 -12.13 -13.03 -5.56
C PRO A 7 -13.26 -13.25 -6.57
N PRO A 8 -13.00 -14.00 -7.64
CA PRO A 8 -14.06 -14.44 -8.55
C PRO A 8 -15.02 -15.39 -7.84
N ARG A 9 -16.30 -15.36 -8.23
CA ARG A 9 -17.33 -16.29 -7.70
C ARG A 9 -17.17 -17.72 -8.21
N LYS A 10 -16.37 -17.93 -9.27
CA LYS A 10 -16.08 -19.23 -9.88
C LYS A 10 -14.55 -19.46 -9.88
N PRO A 11 -14.08 -20.72 -9.83
CA PRO A 11 -12.65 -21.03 -9.79
C PRO A 11 -11.82 -20.48 -10.96
N ASP A 12 -12.45 -20.19 -12.09
CA ASP A 12 -11.85 -19.71 -13.34
C ASP A 12 -12.21 -18.24 -13.66
N GLY A 13 -12.88 -17.54 -12.75
CA GLY A 13 -13.26 -16.15 -12.97
C GLY A 13 -12.10 -15.17 -12.79
N ALA A 14 -12.26 -13.94 -13.29
CA ALA A 14 -11.28 -12.88 -13.10
C ALA A 14 -11.40 -12.24 -11.71
N TRP A 15 -10.26 -11.97 -11.09
CA TRP A 15 -10.19 -11.11 -9.91
C TRP A 15 -10.53 -9.67 -10.29
N SER A 16 -11.27 -8.98 -9.42
CA SER A 16 -11.51 -7.54 -9.57
C SER A 16 -10.54 -6.78 -8.68
N GLU A 17 -9.87 -5.77 -9.25
CA GLU A 17 -8.90 -4.93 -8.55
C GLU A 17 -9.44 -3.51 -8.37
N LYS A 18 -9.22 -2.94 -7.18
CA LYS A 18 -9.45 -1.52 -6.90
C LYS A 18 -8.18 -0.91 -6.32
N ILE A 19 -7.72 0.21 -6.89
CA ILE A 19 -6.65 1.01 -6.30
C ILE A 19 -7.17 1.67 -5.02
N VAL A 20 -6.54 1.32 -3.88
CA VAL A 20 -6.82 1.95 -2.58
C VAL A 20 -5.90 3.14 -2.36
N ARG A 21 -4.62 3.01 -2.73
CA ARG A 21 -3.64 4.11 -2.65
C ARG A 21 -2.63 4.02 -3.78
N ALA A 22 -2.44 5.13 -4.48
CA ALA A 22 -1.28 5.35 -5.32
C ALA A 22 -0.25 6.19 -4.58
N PHE A 23 1.02 5.84 -4.76
CA PHE A 23 2.17 6.57 -4.24
C PHE A 23 2.79 7.29 -5.43
N THR A 24 2.79 8.63 -5.42
CA THR A 24 3.27 9.44 -6.53
C THR A 24 4.73 9.83 -6.41
N GLY A 25 5.32 9.69 -5.22
CA GLY A 25 6.68 10.16 -4.92
C GLY A 25 6.83 11.69 -4.94
N SER A 26 5.73 12.44 -5.11
CA SER A 26 5.75 13.90 -5.22
C SER A 26 5.57 14.56 -3.86
N GLY A 27 6.21 15.73 -3.65
CA GLY A 27 5.99 16.56 -2.46
C GLY A 27 6.34 15.88 -1.13
N GLY A 28 7.30 14.96 -1.12
CA GLY A 28 7.67 14.19 0.07
C GLY A 28 6.77 12.99 0.35
N GLU A 29 5.76 12.73 -0.50
CA GLU A 29 5.02 11.47 -0.47
C GLU A 29 5.96 10.30 -0.71
N GLY A 30 5.67 9.16 -0.07
CA GLY A 30 6.31 7.90 -0.38
C GLY A 30 6.23 7.56 -1.87
N GLY A 31 7.28 6.91 -2.39
CA GLY A 31 7.38 6.39 -3.76
C GLY A 31 8.06 5.02 -3.78
N VAL A 32 7.74 4.19 -4.78
CA VAL A 32 8.30 2.83 -4.91
C VAL A 32 8.07 1.99 -3.62
N PRO A 33 6.87 1.40 -3.44
CA PRO A 33 6.60 0.52 -2.30
C PRO A 33 7.69 -0.55 -2.16
N PHE A 34 8.21 -0.71 -0.94
CA PHE A 34 9.36 -1.58 -0.69
C PHE A 34 8.95 -3.01 -0.35
N ASP A 35 8.04 -3.14 0.60
CA ASP A 35 7.64 -4.40 1.22
C ASP A 35 6.12 -4.65 1.12
N GLY A 36 5.73 -5.88 1.45
CA GLY A 36 4.33 -6.23 1.67
C GLY A 36 3.72 -5.52 2.89
N LEU A 37 2.39 -5.58 3.01
CA LEU A 37 1.68 -4.98 4.15
C LEU A 37 1.75 -5.90 5.38
N ILE A 38 2.00 -5.31 6.55
CA ILE A 38 1.90 -5.97 7.85
C ILE A 38 0.56 -5.59 8.48
N LEU A 39 -0.23 -6.58 8.88
CA LEU A 39 -1.48 -6.39 9.62
C LEU A 39 -1.18 -6.26 11.12
N ASP A 40 -1.60 -5.16 11.73
CA ASP A 40 -1.75 -5.10 13.17
C ASP A 40 -3.04 -5.82 13.57
N GLY A 41 -2.90 -7.00 14.16
CA GLY A 41 -4.04 -7.81 14.59
C GLY A 41 -4.88 -7.18 15.71
N ALA A 42 -4.36 -6.21 16.46
CA ALA A 42 -5.10 -5.53 17.52
C ALA A 42 -6.02 -4.43 16.97
N THR A 43 -5.55 -3.68 15.99
CA THR A 43 -6.29 -2.52 15.45
C THR A 43 -6.96 -2.78 14.11
N GLY A 44 -6.50 -3.77 13.35
CA GLY A 44 -6.90 -3.99 11.96
C GLY A 44 -6.22 -3.05 10.96
N ASP A 45 -5.30 -2.19 11.43
CA ASP A 45 -4.55 -1.27 10.57
C ASP A 45 -3.44 -2.03 9.81
N PHE A 46 -3.22 -1.66 8.55
CA PHE A 46 -2.10 -2.16 7.75
C PHE A 46 -0.95 -1.17 7.73
N TYR A 47 0.27 -1.66 7.82
CA TYR A 47 1.49 -0.86 7.81
C TYR A 47 2.40 -1.29 6.66
N GLY A 48 3.11 -0.33 6.08
CA GLY A 48 4.07 -0.60 5.02
C GLY A 48 5.07 0.55 4.85
N SER A 49 6.02 0.35 3.95
CA SER A 49 7.08 1.30 3.68
C SER A 49 7.27 1.55 2.18
N THR A 50 7.83 2.72 1.88
CA THR A 50 8.25 3.13 0.53
C THR A 50 9.76 3.32 0.51
N ARG A 51 10.43 3.03 -0.61
CA ARG A 51 11.89 3.26 -0.76
C ARG A 51 12.22 4.75 -0.89
N ASP A 52 11.33 5.47 -1.57
CA ASP A 52 11.52 6.87 -1.88
C ASP A 52 10.53 7.72 -1.07
N GLY A 53 10.81 9.02 -0.99
CA GLY A 53 9.97 10.01 -0.31
C GLY A 53 10.48 10.40 1.08
N GLY A 54 9.72 11.22 1.78
CA GLY A 54 10.14 11.85 3.03
C GLY A 54 10.94 13.13 2.82
N ASN A 55 10.85 14.05 3.78
CA ASN A 55 11.25 15.46 3.60
C ASN A 55 12.74 15.75 3.80
N ALA A 56 13.52 14.83 4.36
CA ALA A 56 14.92 15.09 4.71
C ALA A 56 15.89 14.61 3.62
N THR A 57 15.83 13.34 3.26
CA THR A 57 16.83 12.69 2.40
C THR A 57 16.19 11.84 1.29
N GLY A 58 14.86 11.81 1.19
CA GLY A 58 14.17 10.97 0.22
C GLY A 58 14.30 9.46 0.50
N SER A 59 14.74 9.05 1.70
CA SER A 59 15.07 7.65 2.03
C SER A 59 13.88 6.76 2.38
N GLY A 60 12.66 7.19 2.05
CA GLY A 60 11.46 6.42 2.26
C GLY A 60 10.54 6.97 3.32
N THR A 61 9.34 6.41 3.36
CA THR A 61 8.32 6.71 4.37
C THR A 61 7.75 5.43 4.95
N VAL A 62 7.30 5.48 6.20
CA VAL A 62 6.43 4.46 6.77
C VAL A 62 5.01 5.02 6.76
N PHE A 63 4.06 4.24 6.27
CA PHE A 63 2.66 4.63 6.21
C PHE A 63 1.77 3.63 6.96
N ARG A 64 0.59 4.11 7.32
CA ARG A 64 -0.50 3.32 7.87
C ARG A 64 -1.74 3.47 7.02
N LEU A 65 -2.39 2.36 6.71
CA LEU A 65 -3.68 2.30 6.04
C LEU A 65 -4.72 1.78 7.01
N ARG A 66 -5.79 2.55 7.19
CA ARG A 66 -7.00 2.13 7.90
C ARG A 66 -8.05 1.76 6.84
N PRO A 67 -8.50 0.50 6.77
CA PRO A 67 -9.55 0.06 5.84
C PRO A 67 -10.89 0.77 6.04
#